data_AF-A0A0C5B2F8-F1
#
_entry.id   AF-A0A0C5B2F8-F1
#
_cell.length_a   1.000
_cell.length_b   1.000
_cell.length_c   1.000
_cell.angle_alpha   90.00
_cell.angle_beta   90.00
_cell.angle_gamma   90.00
#
_symmetry.space_group_name_H-M   'P 1'
#
loop_
_entity.id
_entity.type
_entity.pdbx_description
1 polymer ?
#
loop_
_entity_poly.entity_id
_entity_poly.type
_entity_poly.pdbx_seq_one_letter_code
_entity_poly.pdbx_strand_id
1 'polypeptide(L)'
;MSAPTVNHALEAAGHHALERLGLDPHGAHAAAARAHAKQAGRQLAVAGLNLADASPHIQANPPLHHDHDTGYIEGEQARFAVIYGGAGGLDTAGLDACLRARAALDGAVHAGDADASSVVMDTIFGIAADYPNAVLPFFDDVPEVGTLSQAAAVWLAARDAYDAARAEAAARQAAWEASLPSAAELMRAVAAEANGERTSFDFEGYTLWHEPAHGGWSLTNAYGVDHCRFLASERDFQQLIDTVRRGQDIGPVPPGCEAPDEPVEDDSDIDAMHACYEAQMALLARLGIRADAPALAAG
;
A
#
# COMPACT_ATOMS: atom_id res chain seq x y z
N MET A 1 -2.24 6.29 -20.53
CA MET A 1 -1.58 6.21 -21.86
C MET A 1 -0.32 5.39 -21.66
N SER A 2 -0.13 4.28 -22.37
CA SER A 2 1.12 3.50 -22.25
C SER A 2 2.26 4.34 -22.80
N ALA A 3 3.29 4.62 -22.00
CA ALA A 3 4.49 5.27 -22.49
C ALA A 3 5.08 4.44 -23.65
N PRO A 4 5.61 5.07 -24.72
CA PRO A 4 6.24 4.35 -25.81
C PRO A 4 7.41 3.53 -25.26
N THR A 5 7.48 2.25 -25.62
CA THR A 5 8.57 1.36 -25.22
C THR A 5 9.88 1.88 -25.79
N VAL A 6 10.79 2.30 -24.92
CA VAL A 6 12.10 2.83 -25.31
C VAL A 6 12.94 1.72 -25.92
N ASN A 7 13.49 1.96 -27.12
CA ASN A 7 14.46 1.05 -27.73
C ASN A 7 15.86 1.38 -27.20
N HIS A 8 16.25 0.76 -26.09
CA HIS A 8 17.51 1.08 -25.40
C HIS A 8 18.75 0.83 -26.27
N ALA A 9 18.73 -0.13 -27.20
CA ALA A 9 19.85 -0.32 -28.11
C ALA A 9 20.02 0.85 -29.08
N LEU A 10 18.92 1.43 -29.56
CA LEU A 10 18.94 2.61 -30.41
C LEU A 10 19.37 3.86 -29.63
N GLU A 11 18.83 4.06 -28.42
CA GLU A 11 19.23 5.17 -27.55
C GLU A 11 20.71 5.11 -27.19
N ALA A 12 21.24 3.91 -26.89
CA ALA A 12 22.66 3.72 -26.61
C ALA A 12 23.54 4.18 -27.79
N ALA A 13 23.18 3.77 -29.01
CA ALA A 13 23.89 4.20 -30.22
C ALA A 13 23.76 5.71 -30.47
N GLY A 14 22.58 6.29 -30.22
CA GLY A 14 22.31 7.72 -30.33
C GLY A 14 23.20 8.55 -29.41
N HIS A 15 23.19 8.23 -28.11
CA HIS A 15 24.03 8.90 -27.11
C HIS A 15 25.52 8.73 -27.39
N HIS A 16 25.96 7.53 -27.80
CA HIS A 16 27.36 7.30 -28.17
C HIS A 16 27.77 8.13 -29.41
N ALA A 17 26.88 8.30 -30.38
CA ALA A 17 27.14 9.15 -31.53
C ALA A 17 27.28 10.63 -31.12
N LEU A 18 26.41 11.13 -30.24
CA LEU A 18 26.49 12.50 -29.72
C LEU A 18 27.81 12.75 -28.97
N GLU A 19 28.21 11.82 -28.10
CA GLU A 19 29.51 11.86 -27.42
C GLU A 19 30.67 11.93 -28.44
N ARG A 20 30.70 11.01 -29.40
CA ARG A 20 31.77 10.95 -30.41
C ARG A 20 31.88 12.20 -31.29
N LEU A 21 30.76 12.88 -31.53
CA LEU A 21 30.72 14.12 -32.29
C LEU A 21 31.09 15.35 -31.44
N GLY A 22 31.38 15.17 -30.15
CA GLY A 22 31.63 16.27 -29.21
C GLY A 22 30.39 17.10 -28.91
N LEU A 23 29.20 16.57 -29.19
CA LEU A 23 27.90 17.19 -28.92
C LEU A 23 27.42 16.81 -27.51
N ASP A 24 28.32 16.88 -26.54
CA ASP A 24 28.05 16.53 -25.14
C ASP A 24 28.36 17.72 -24.22
N PRO A 25 27.53 18.78 -24.26
CA PRO A 25 27.79 20.01 -23.51
C PRO A 25 27.79 19.81 -21.98
N HIS A 26 27.24 18.69 -21.51
CA HIS A 26 27.12 18.36 -20.08
C HIS A 26 27.95 17.14 -19.66
N GLY A 27 28.66 16.48 -20.58
CA GLY A 27 29.47 15.28 -20.29
C GLY A 27 28.64 14.05 -19.89
N ALA A 28 27.36 14.00 -20.24
CA ALA A 28 26.40 13.02 -19.76
C ALA A 28 26.10 11.90 -20.77
N HIS A 29 26.41 12.11 -22.06
CA HIS A 29 26.04 11.16 -23.11
C HIS A 29 26.85 9.87 -23.07
N ALA A 30 28.12 9.92 -22.66
CA ALA A 30 28.91 8.71 -22.48
C ALA A 30 28.28 7.77 -21.42
N ALA A 31 27.87 8.33 -20.27
CA ALA A 31 27.24 7.56 -19.21
C ALA A 31 25.86 7.02 -19.64
N ALA A 32 25.05 7.87 -20.29
CA ALA A 32 23.75 7.47 -20.83
C ALA A 32 23.87 6.33 -21.85
N ALA A 33 24.83 6.42 -22.77
CA ALA A 33 25.07 5.38 -23.77
C ALA A 33 25.35 4.01 -23.12
N ARG A 34 26.19 3.99 -22.07
CA ARG A 34 26.51 2.77 -21.33
C ARG A 34 25.31 2.24 -20.55
N ALA A 35 24.55 3.11 -19.87
CA ALA A 35 23.35 2.72 -19.13
C ALA A 35 22.29 2.11 -20.08
N HIS A 36 22.05 2.74 -21.24
CA HIS A 36 21.15 2.20 -22.25
C HIS A 36 21.66 0.89 -22.86
N ALA A 37 22.98 0.75 -23.12
CA ALA A 37 23.54 -0.51 -23.60
C ALA A 37 23.32 -1.64 -22.59
N LYS A 38 23.60 -1.37 -21.31
CA LYS A 38 23.36 -2.30 -20.19
C LYS A 38 21.89 -2.68 -20.08
N GLN A 39 20.98 -1.71 -20.16
CA GLN A 39 19.55 -1.95 -20.12
C GLN A 39 19.03 -2.78 -21.31
N ALA A 40 19.59 -2.56 -22.51
CA ALA A 40 19.28 -3.39 -23.68
C ALA A 40 19.71 -4.85 -23.47
N GLY A 41 20.86 -5.10 -22.85
CA GLY A 41 21.31 -6.44 -22.48
C GLY A 41 20.36 -7.12 -21.49
N ARG A 42 19.94 -6.40 -20.43
CA ARG A 42 18.96 -6.89 -19.46
C ARG A 42 17.63 -7.26 -20.13
N GLN A 43 17.12 -6.40 -21.01
CA GLN A 43 15.89 -6.65 -21.78
C GLN A 43 15.99 -7.90 -22.66
N LEU A 44 17.13 -8.10 -23.34
CA LEU A 44 17.38 -9.26 -24.19
C LEU A 44 17.34 -10.56 -23.37
N ALA A 45 18.01 -10.59 -22.22
CA ALA A 45 18.04 -11.73 -21.32
C ALA A 45 16.66 -12.03 -20.69
N VAL A 46 15.97 -11.00 -20.17
CA VAL A 46 14.63 -11.15 -19.56
C VAL A 46 13.62 -11.67 -20.60
N ALA A 47 13.76 -11.28 -21.87
CA ALA A 47 12.96 -11.81 -22.98
C ALA A 47 13.30 -13.27 -23.36
N GLY A 48 14.33 -13.88 -22.75
CA GLY A 48 14.77 -15.25 -23.02
C GLY A 48 15.52 -15.41 -24.35
N LEU A 49 16.08 -14.34 -24.89
CA LEU A 49 16.85 -14.35 -26.15
C LEU A 49 18.34 -14.61 -25.87
N ASN A 50 19.09 -15.04 -26.89
CA ASN A 50 20.52 -15.33 -26.72
C ASN A 50 21.34 -14.05 -26.79
N LEU A 51 22.50 -14.02 -26.12
CA LEU A 51 23.43 -12.89 -26.21
C LEU A 51 23.82 -12.54 -27.66
N ALA A 52 23.91 -13.56 -28.53
CA ALA A 52 24.21 -13.39 -29.95
C ALA A 52 23.11 -12.64 -30.74
N ASP A 53 21.90 -12.54 -30.19
CA ASP A 53 20.75 -11.84 -30.77
C ASP A 53 20.79 -10.33 -30.47
N ALA A 54 21.91 -9.81 -29.97
CA ALA A 54 22.10 -8.39 -29.70
C ALA A 54 21.76 -7.51 -30.93
N SER A 55 21.08 -6.39 -30.67
CA SER A 55 20.66 -5.44 -31.71
C SER A 55 21.84 -4.98 -32.59
N PRO A 56 21.64 -4.77 -33.90
CA PRO A 56 22.67 -4.21 -34.79
C PRO A 56 23.24 -2.87 -34.28
N HIS A 57 22.46 -2.09 -33.54
CA HIS A 57 22.90 -0.84 -32.93
C HIS A 57 23.97 -1.04 -31.85
N ILE A 58 23.92 -2.16 -31.13
CA ILE A 58 24.99 -2.56 -30.21
C ILE A 58 26.15 -3.17 -31.00
N GLN A 59 25.87 -4.11 -31.91
CA GLN A 59 26.91 -4.81 -32.68
C GLN A 59 27.83 -3.85 -33.45
N ALA A 60 27.27 -2.77 -34.03
CA ALA A 60 28.02 -1.77 -34.79
C ALA A 60 28.90 -0.84 -33.93
N ASN A 61 28.78 -0.88 -32.60
CA ASN A 61 29.49 -0.01 -31.67
C ASN A 61 30.24 -0.83 -30.60
N PRO A 62 31.46 -1.34 -30.92
CA PRO A 62 32.25 -2.16 -29.99
C PRO A 62 32.45 -1.60 -28.58
N PRO A 63 32.57 -0.27 -28.36
CA PRO A 63 32.67 0.29 -27.01
C PRO A 63 31.45 0.01 -26.11
N LEU A 64 30.28 -0.29 -26.68
CA LEU A 64 29.04 -0.55 -25.93
C LEU A 64 28.86 -2.04 -25.57
N HIS A 65 29.66 -2.95 -26.13
CA HIS A 65 29.49 -4.39 -25.94
C HIS A 65 29.69 -4.81 -24.49
N HIS A 66 30.68 -4.23 -23.82
CA HIS A 66 30.97 -4.60 -22.43
C HIS A 66 29.79 -4.33 -21.49
N ASP A 67 29.18 -3.15 -21.59
CA ASP A 67 28.03 -2.80 -20.77
C ASP A 67 26.79 -3.63 -21.14
N HIS A 68 26.56 -3.86 -22.44
CA HIS A 68 25.50 -4.74 -22.92
C HIS A 68 25.63 -6.17 -22.36
N ASP A 69 26.81 -6.78 -22.49
CA ASP A 69 27.06 -8.15 -22.04
C ASP A 69 26.93 -8.27 -20.52
N THR A 70 27.39 -7.26 -19.78
CA THR A 70 27.20 -7.17 -18.33
C THR A 70 25.71 -7.14 -17.99
N GLY A 71 24.93 -6.31 -18.69
CA GLY A 71 23.48 -6.24 -18.51
C GLY A 71 22.77 -7.55 -18.85
N TYR A 72 23.22 -8.24 -19.89
CA TYR A 72 22.69 -9.56 -20.25
C TYR A 72 22.92 -10.59 -19.14
N ILE A 73 24.13 -10.63 -18.56
CA ILE A 73 24.46 -11.54 -17.45
C ILE A 73 23.58 -11.23 -16.23
N GLU A 74 23.41 -9.95 -15.87
CA GLU A 74 22.50 -9.54 -14.79
C GLU A 74 21.06 -9.99 -15.06
N GLY A 75 20.59 -9.80 -16.29
CA GLY A 75 19.24 -10.22 -16.70
C GLY A 75 19.04 -11.73 -16.65
N GLU A 76 20.04 -12.53 -17.06
CA GLU A 76 19.99 -13.99 -16.97
C GLU A 76 20.00 -14.46 -15.52
N GLN A 77 20.80 -13.85 -14.66
CA GLN A 77 20.81 -14.14 -13.22
C GLN A 77 19.44 -13.86 -12.59
N ALA A 78 18.84 -12.70 -12.90
CA ALA A 78 17.51 -12.34 -12.41
C ALA A 78 16.42 -13.28 -12.95
N ARG A 79 16.46 -13.63 -14.24
CA ARG A 79 15.52 -14.59 -14.85
C ARG A 79 15.66 -15.98 -14.23
N PHE A 80 16.88 -16.42 -13.97
CA PHE A 80 17.14 -17.69 -13.27
C PHE A 80 16.56 -17.66 -11.85
N ALA A 81 16.75 -16.57 -11.11
CA ALA A 81 16.17 -16.41 -9.78
C ALA A 81 14.63 -16.48 -9.79
N VAL A 82 13.96 -15.92 -10.81
CA VAL A 82 12.50 -16.06 -10.97
C VAL A 82 12.10 -17.53 -11.21
N ILE A 83 12.82 -18.25 -12.07
CA ILE A 83 12.47 -19.63 -12.44
C ILE A 83 12.69 -20.61 -11.27
N TYR A 84 13.71 -20.36 -10.45
CA TYR A 84 14.17 -21.31 -9.43
C TYR A 84 14.05 -20.82 -7.97
N GLY A 85 13.56 -19.59 -7.75
CA GLY A 85 13.56 -18.91 -6.45
C GLY A 85 12.54 -19.42 -5.43
N GLY A 86 11.57 -20.24 -5.84
CA GLY A 86 10.56 -20.81 -4.93
C GLY A 86 9.43 -19.84 -4.57
N ALA A 87 8.62 -20.22 -3.56
CA ALA A 87 7.46 -19.44 -3.14
C ALA A 87 7.86 -18.16 -2.38
N GLY A 88 7.29 -17.02 -2.75
CA GLY A 88 7.56 -15.72 -2.12
C GLY A 88 8.68 -14.91 -2.78
N GLY A 89 9.35 -15.45 -3.80
CA GLY A 89 10.29 -14.71 -4.64
C GLY A 89 9.59 -13.88 -5.73
N LEU A 90 10.40 -13.16 -6.50
CA LEU A 90 9.95 -12.37 -7.65
C LEU A 90 9.36 -13.31 -8.73
N ASP A 91 8.22 -12.95 -9.31
CA ASP A 91 7.68 -13.62 -10.50
C ASP A 91 8.07 -12.84 -11.78
N THR A 92 7.59 -13.29 -12.94
CA THR A 92 7.86 -12.62 -14.23
C THR A 92 7.35 -11.17 -14.24
N ALA A 93 6.19 -10.91 -13.62
CA ALA A 93 5.62 -9.56 -13.58
C ALA A 93 6.45 -8.62 -12.71
N GLY A 94 6.95 -9.11 -11.57
CA GLY A 94 7.86 -8.40 -10.68
C GLY A 94 9.21 -8.12 -11.32
N LEU A 95 9.75 -9.08 -12.09
CA LEU A 95 10.97 -8.90 -12.87
C LEU A 95 10.82 -7.82 -13.92
N ASP A 96 9.71 -7.84 -14.67
CA ASP A 96 9.38 -6.82 -15.64
C ASP A 96 9.18 -5.44 -14.99
N ALA A 97 8.59 -5.40 -13.80
CA ALA A 97 8.43 -4.17 -13.03
C ALA A 97 9.79 -3.59 -12.59
N CYS A 98 10.69 -4.43 -12.06
CA CYS A 98 12.06 -4.03 -11.71
C CYS A 98 12.81 -3.49 -12.94
N LEU A 99 12.69 -4.18 -14.07
CA LEU A 99 13.34 -3.76 -15.32
C LEU A 99 12.83 -2.40 -15.80
N ARG A 100 11.52 -2.15 -15.74
CA ARG A 100 10.91 -0.86 -16.08
C ARG A 100 11.31 0.25 -15.10
N ALA A 101 11.26 -0.03 -13.80
CA ALA A 101 11.64 0.93 -12.77
C ALA A 101 13.12 1.31 -12.91
N ARG A 102 14.01 0.35 -13.24
CA ARG A 102 15.42 0.65 -13.50
C ARG A 102 15.63 1.55 -14.71
N ALA A 103 14.93 1.27 -15.82
CA ALA A 103 14.98 2.14 -17.00
C ALA A 103 14.51 3.57 -16.69
N ALA A 104 13.44 3.70 -15.91
CA ALA A 104 12.92 5.00 -15.48
C ALA A 104 13.90 5.73 -14.56
N LEU A 105 14.55 5.02 -13.64
CA LEU A 105 15.60 5.57 -12.77
C LEU A 105 16.76 6.14 -13.59
N ASP A 106 17.31 5.33 -14.50
CA ASP A 106 18.44 5.76 -15.34
C ASP A 106 18.07 6.98 -16.18
N GLY A 107 16.84 7.04 -16.69
CA GLY A 107 16.31 8.20 -17.41
C GLY A 107 16.18 9.46 -16.53
N ALA A 108 15.62 9.33 -15.33
CA ALA A 108 15.47 10.44 -14.38
C ALA A 108 16.84 10.99 -13.95
N VAL A 109 17.80 10.10 -13.66
CA VAL A 109 19.17 10.47 -13.31
C VAL A 109 19.87 11.17 -14.48
N HIS A 110 19.71 10.67 -15.70
CA HIS A 110 20.28 11.31 -16.89
C HIS A 110 19.73 12.72 -17.12
N ALA A 111 18.43 12.91 -16.90
CA ALA A 111 17.76 14.21 -17.03
C ALA A 111 18.04 15.17 -15.86
N GLY A 112 18.56 14.66 -14.74
CA GLY A 112 18.63 15.42 -13.48
C GLY A 112 17.26 15.77 -12.93
N ASP A 113 16.26 14.93 -13.16
CA ASP A 113 14.85 15.16 -12.84
C ASP A 113 14.50 14.61 -11.46
N ALA A 114 14.37 15.51 -10.48
CA ALA A 114 14.07 15.17 -9.09
C ALA A 114 12.65 14.60 -8.91
N ASP A 115 11.68 15.10 -9.68
CA ASP A 115 10.27 14.67 -9.60
C ASP A 115 10.12 13.27 -10.20
N ALA A 116 10.74 13.02 -11.36
CA ALA A 116 10.78 11.68 -11.94
C ALA A 116 11.51 10.69 -11.03
N SER A 117 12.56 11.12 -10.33
CA SER A 117 13.24 10.30 -9.33
C SER A 117 12.29 9.93 -8.17
N SER A 118 11.47 10.87 -7.70
CA SER A 118 10.43 10.60 -6.67
C SER A 118 9.50 9.46 -7.09
N VAL A 119 8.92 9.59 -8.29
CA VAL A 119 7.95 8.63 -8.83
C VAL A 119 8.58 7.24 -8.95
N VAL A 120 9.86 7.17 -9.32
CA VAL A 120 10.57 5.89 -9.42
C VAL A 120 10.83 5.28 -8.04
N MET A 121 11.18 6.08 -7.02
CA MET A 121 11.37 5.58 -5.66
C MET A 121 10.05 5.02 -5.10
N ASP A 122 8.93 5.72 -5.31
CA ASP A 122 7.59 5.21 -4.95
C ASP A 122 7.25 3.92 -5.69
N THR A 123 7.63 3.83 -6.97
CA THR A 123 7.44 2.61 -7.77
C THR A 123 8.26 1.45 -7.21
N ILE A 124 9.52 1.68 -6.83
CA ILE A 124 10.40 0.65 -6.24
C ILE A 124 9.85 0.21 -4.87
N PHE A 125 9.36 1.14 -4.05
CA PHE A 125 8.67 0.81 -2.80
C PHE A 125 7.47 -0.10 -3.05
N GLY A 126 6.61 0.25 -4.02
CA GLY A 126 5.45 -0.56 -4.39
C GLY A 126 5.83 -1.98 -4.82
N ILE A 127 6.90 -2.12 -5.63
CA ILE A 127 7.41 -3.44 -6.02
C ILE A 127 7.93 -4.19 -4.78
N ALA A 128 8.65 -3.53 -3.87
CA ALA A 128 9.11 -4.18 -2.65
C ALA A 128 7.95 -4.64 -1.75
N ALA A 129 6.85 -3.88 -1.72
CA ALA A 129 5.64 -4.24 -0.98
C ALA A 129 4.87 -5.41 -1.63
N ASP A 130 4.82 -5.47 -2.96
CA ASP A 130 4.20 -6.59 -3.67
C ASP A 130 5.03 -7.89 -3.55
N TYR A 131 6.35 -7.76 -3.37
CA TYR A 131 7.30 -8.88 -3.31
C TYR A 131 8.21 -8.80 -2.07
N PRO A 132 7.67 -8.92 -0.84
CA PRO A 132 8.38 -8.59 0.40
C PRO A 132 9.56 -9.49 0.76
N ASN A 133 9.65 -10.67 0.16
CA ASN A 133 10.75 -11.61 0.37
C ASN A 133 11.71 -11.69 -0.83
N ALA A 134 11.47 -10.88 -1.87
CA ALA A 134 12.30 -10.86 -3.07
C ALA A 134 13.48 -9.90 -2.93
N VAL A 135 14.62 -10.28 -3.48
CA VAL A 135 15.70 -9.34 -3.78
C VAL A 135 15.35 -8.64 -5.10
N LEU A 136 15.27 -7.31 -5.09
CA LEU A 136 14.95 -6.54 -6.30
C LEU A 136 16.19 -6.46 -7.21
N PRO A 137 16.20 -7.10 -8.39
CA PRO A 137 17.35 -7.11 -9.28
C PRO A 137 17.58 -5.74 -9.92
N PHE A 138 18.80 -5.53 -10.41
CA PHE A 138 19.23 -4.33 -11.14
C PHE A 138 19.43 -3.06 -10.31
N PHE A 139 19.35 -3.13 -8.98
CA PHE A 139 19.49 -1.99 -8.08
C PHE A 139 20.67 -2.12 -7.09
N ASP A 140 21.61 -3.04 -7.33
CA ASP A 140 22.77 -3.26 -6.44
C ASP A 140 23.66 -2.00 -6.26
N ASP A 141 23.63 -1.08 -7.21
CA ASP A 141 24.30 0.23 -7.20
C ASP A 141 23.47 1.36 -6.58
N VAL A 142 22.26 1.06 -6.09
CA VAL A 142 21.31 2.01 -5.49
C VAL A 142 21.03 1.59 -4.05
N PRO A 143 21.90 1.95 -3.09
CA PRO A 143 21.77 1.51 -1.70
C PRO A 143 20.44 1.92 -1.05
N GLU A 144 19.82 2.99 -1.53
CA GLU A 144 18.53 3.49 -1.05
C GLU A 144 17.38 2.48 -1.26
N VAL A 145 17.51 1.55 -2.23
CA VAL A 145 16.53 0.48 -2.43
C VAL A 145 16.45 -0.46 -1.23
N GLY A 146 17.56 -0.69 -0.52
CA GLY A 146 17.53 -1.48 0.71
C GLY A 146 16.66 -0.85 1.81
N THR A 147 16.72 0.48 1.95
CA THR A 147 15.86 1.23 2.87
C THR A 147 14.39 1.12 2.46
N LEU A 148 14.08 1.24 1.16
CA LEU A 148 12.72 1.09 0.65
C LEU A 148 12.18 -0.32 0.89
N SER A 149 12.97 -1.36 0.67
CA SER A 149 12.56 -2.74 0.95
C SER A 149 12.29 -2.98 2.43
N GLN A 150 13.09 -2.40 3.32
CA GLN A 150 12.85 -2.49 4.76
C GLN A 150 11.56 -1.75 5.16
N ALA A 151 11.35 -0.55 4.64
CA ALA A 151 10.15 0.24 4.91
C ALA A 151 8.88 -0.47 4.40
N ALA A 152 8.93 -1.05 3.20
CA ALA A 152 7.83 -1.83 2.64
C ALA A 152 7.46 -3.03 3.53
N ALA A 153 8.45 -3.74 4.07
CA ALA A 153 8.21 -4.85 4.99
C ALA A 153 7.54 -4.40 6.31
N VAL A 154 7.95 -3.25 6.87
CA VAL A 154 7.32 -2.67 8.06
C VAL A 154 5.88 -2.25 7.78
N TRP A 155 5.65 -1.58 6.65
CA TRP A 155 4.32 -1.14 6.22
C TRP A 155 3.35 -2.30 6.03
N LEU A 156 3.77 -3.38 5.35
CA LEU A 156 2.94 -4.58 5.20
C LEU A 156 2.60 -5.21 6.54
N ALA A 157 3.57 -5.33 7.45
CA ALA A 157 3.33 -5.91 8.76
C ALA A 157 2.32 -5.08 9.59
N ALA A 158 2.38 -3.75 9.47
CA ALA A 158 1.41 -2.85 10.10
C ALA A 158 0.01 -3.05 9.52
N ARG A 159 -0.10 -3.12 8.19
CA ARG A 159 -1.36 -3.39 7.49
C ARG A 159 -1.97 -4.74 7.84
N ASP A 160 -1.15 -5.80 7.86
CA ASP A 160 -1.60 -7.14 8.24
C ASP A 160 -2.13 -7.16 9.69
N ALA A 161 -1.45 -6.46 10.60
CA ALA A 161 -1.88 -6.32 11.99
C ALA A 161 -3.20 -5.56 12.10
N TYR A 162 -3.36 -4.48 11.33
CA TYR A 162 -4.60 -3.71 11.27
C TYR A 162 -5.77 -4.53 10.70
N ASP A 163 -5.56 -5.23 9.59
CA ASP A 163 -6.57 -6.11 9.00
C ASP A 163 -6.97 -7.26 9.93
N ALA A 164 -6.00 -7.83 10.67
CA ALA A 164 -6.27 -8.84 11.68
C ALA A 164 -7.11 -8.27 12.85
N ALA A 165 -6.76 -7.09 13.37
CA ALA A 165 -7.51 -6.42 14.42
C ALA A 165 -8.95 -6.09 13.98
N ARG A 166 -9.11 -5.63 12.74
CA ARG A 166 -10.41 -5.38 12.12
C ARG A 166 -11.23 -6.66 11.99
N ALA A 167 -10.62 -7.76 11.56
CA ALA A 167 -11.29 -9.06 11.46
C ALA A 167 -11.71 -9.58 12.84
N GLU A 168 -10.88 -9.41 13.86
CA GLU A 168 -11.20 -9.79 15.24
C GLU A 168 -12.34 -8.95 15.82
N ALA A 169 -12.35 -7.63 15.57
CA ALA A 169 -13.46 -6.75 15.95
C ALA A 169 -14.77 -7.17 15.27
N ALA A 170 -14.73 -7.45 13.96
CA ALA A 170 -15.90 -7.94 13.22
C ALA A 170 -16.41 -9.29 13.74
N ALA A 171 -15.50 -10.20 14.11
CA ALA A 171 -15.87 -11.49 14.71
C ALA A 171 -16.51 -11.32 16.10
N ARG A 172 -15.98 -10.42 16.94
CA ARG A 172 -16.56 -10.08 18.25
C ARG A 172 -17.94 -9.45 18.11
N GLN A 173 -18.10 -8.53 17.16
CA GLN A 173 -19.40 -7.92 16.82
C GLN A 173 -20.41 -9.00 16.41
N ALA A 174 -20.05 -9.92 15.51
CA ALA A 174 -20.93 -10.99 15.07
C ALA A 174 -21.32 -11.95 16.22
N ALA A 175 -20.37 -12.26 17.11
CA ALA A 175 -20.64 -13.07 18.30
C ALA A 175 -21.59 -12.37 19.28
N TRP A 176 -21.40 -11.06 19.51
CA TRP A 176 -22.30 -10.24 20.32
C TRP A 176 -23.71 -10.19 19.71
N GLU A 177 -23.84 -9.92 18.40
CA GLU A 177 -25.14 -9.89 17.71
C GLU A 177 -25.90 -11.21 17.80
N ALA A 178 -25.18 -12.34 17.74
CA ALA A 178 -25.73 -13.68 17.90
C ALA A 178 -26.12 -14.01 19.35
N SER A 179 -25.52 -13.32 20.33
CA SER A 179 -25.84 -13.48 21.75
C SER A 179 -27.07 -12.68 22.20
N LEU A 180 -27.53 -11.73 21.39
CA LEU A 180 -28.71 -10.92 21.71
C LEU A 180 -29.95 -11.82 21.87
N PRO A 181 -30.77 -11.59 22.91
CA PRO A 181 -31.97 -12.38 23.16
C PRO A 181 -33.00 -12.21 22.05
N SER A 182 -33.90 -13.18 21.89
CA SER A 182 -35.12 -12.95 21.12
C SER A 182 -36.03 -11.93 21.84
N ALA A 183 -36.92 -11.28 21.09
CA ALA A 183 -37.86 -10.31 21.65
C ALA A 183 -38.73 -10.91 22.77
N ALA A 184 -39.19 -12.15 22.62
CA ALA A 184 -39.94 -12.86 23.65
C ALA A 184 -39.10 -13.22 24.89
N GLU A 185 -37.80 -13.47 24.75
CA GLU A 185 -36.89 -13.69 25.89
C GLU A 185 -36.64 -12.39 26.64
N LEU A 186 -36.34 -11.31 25.92
CA LEU A 186 -36.12 -9.99 26.51
C LEU A 186 -37.38 -9.48 27.23
N MET A 187 -38.55 -9.57 26.59
CA MET A 187 -39.82 -9.17 27.21
C MET A 187 -40.12 -9.98 28.48
N ARG A 188 -39.81 -11.28 28.50
CA ARG A 188 -39.97 -12.11 29.71
C ARG A 188 -39.00 -11.72 30.82
N ALA A 189 -37.73 -11.44 30.49
CA ALA A 189 -36.74 -11.00 31.46
C ALA A 189 -37.14 -9.66 32.09
N VAL A 190 -37.53 -8.70 31.26
CA VAL A 190 -37.99 -7.37 31.69
C VAL A 190 -39.26 -7.48 32.55
N ALA A 191 -40.22 -8.32 32.19
CA ALA A 191 -41.42 -8.55 33.01
C ALA A 191 -41.14 -9.28 34.34
N ALA A 192 -40.03 -10.01 34.46
CA ALA A 192 -39.64 -10.67 35.70
C ALA A 192 -38.97 -9.69 36.68
N GLU A 193 -38.22 -8.71 36.18
CA GLU A 193 -37.39 -7.81 36.98
C GLU A 193 -37.99 -6.40 37.13
N ALA A 194 -38.59 -5.87 36.06
CA ALA A 194 -39.18 -4.54 35.98
C ALA A 194 -40.71 -4.58 35.92
N ASN A 195 -41.39 -5.22 36.89
CA ASN A 195 -42.87 -5.28 36.95
C ASN A 195 -43.45 -4.70 38.26
N GLY A 196 -42.69 -3.79 38.89
CA GLY A 196 -43.06 -3.09 40.10
C GLY A 196 -43.05 -1.57 39.89
N GLU A 197 -43.62 -0.82 40.82
CA GLU A 197 -43.57 0.64 40.75
C GLU A 197 -42.11 1.10 40.93
N ARG A 198 -41.60 1.92 39.99
CA ARG A 198 -40.21 2.43 39.96
C ARG A 198 -39.11 1.36 39.82
N THR A 199 -39.42 0.20 39.25
CA THR A 199 -38.39 -0.77 38.88
C THR A 199 -37.93 -0.57 37.45
N SER A 200 -36.68 -0.96 37.17
CA SER A 200 -36.05 -0.82 35.87
C SER A 200 -35.27 -2.07 35.47
N PHE A 201 -35.00 -2.20 34.17
CA PHE A 201 -34.17 -3.25 33.59
C PHE A 201 -33.19 -2.62 32.60
N ASP A 202 -31.90 -2.92 32.73
CA ASP A 202 -30.87 -2.41 31.84
C ASP A 202 -30.58 -3.42 30.70
N PHE A 203 -30.53 -2.92 29.47
CA PHE A 203 -30.27 -3.71 28.28
C PHE A 203 -29.42 -2.92 27.28
N GLU A 204 -28.16 -3.34 27.07
CA GLU A 204 -27.27 -2.84 26.01
C GLU A 204 -27.22 -1.29 25.91
N GLY A 205 -27.09 -0.60 27.06
CA GLY A 205 -27.03 0.87 27.12
C GLY A 205 -28.39 1.58 27.18
N TYR A 206 -29.48 0.83 27.24
CA TYR A 206 -30.83 1.34 27.51
C TYR A 206 -31.31 0.94 28.90
N THR A 207 -32.08 1.80 29.53
CA THR A 207 -32.83 1.50 30.76
C THR A 207 -34.32 1.50 30.45
N LEU A 208 -34.98 0.38 30.74
CA LEU A 208 -36.42 0.18 30.59
C LEU A 208 -37.09 0.40 31.95
N TRP A 209 -37.99 1.38 32.04
CA TRP A 209 -38.72 1.70 33.27
C TRP A 209 -40.14 1.17 33.20
N HIS A 210 -40.62 0.55 34.28
CA HIS A 210 -41.99 0.04 34.32
C HIS A 210 -43.02 1.16 34.45
N GLU A 211 -43.97 1.21 33.51
CA GLU A 211 -45.03 2.22 33.42
C GLU A 211 -46.42 1.54 33.47
N PRO A 212 -46.89 1.13 34.67
CA PRO A 212 -48.11 0.34 34.81
C PRO A 212 -49.38 1.07 34.33
N ALA A 213 -49.39 2.41 34.36
CA ALA A 213 -50.48 3.22 33.82
C ALA A 213 -50.61 3.14 32.29
N HIS A 214 -49.54 2.74 31.61
CA HIS A 214 -49.45 2.62 30.15
C HIS A 214 -49.36 1.17 29.67
N GLY A 215 -49.37 0.20 30.59
CA GLY A 215 -49.39 -1.23 30.27
C GLY A 215 -48.09 -1.75 29.65
N GLY A 216 -46.94 -1.15 29.97
CA GLY A 216 -45.65 -1.53 29.38
C GLY A 216 -44.47 -0.82 30.03
N TRP A 217 -43.42 -0.59 29.24
CA TRP A 217 -42.17 0.02 29.68
C TRP A 217 -41.81 1.24 28.86
N SER A 218 -41.28 2.29 29.49
CA SER A 218 -40.65 3.42 28.80
C SER A 218 -39.14 3.19 28.67
N LEU A 219 -38.55 3.72 27.60
CA LEU A 219 -37.13 3.52 27.25
C LEU A 219 -36.35 4.83 27.43
N THR A 220 -35.18 4.74 28.07
CA THR A 220 -34.19 5.83 28.16
C THR A 220 -32.82 5.32 27.72
N ASN A 221 -32.03 6.12 27.00
CA ASN A 221 -30.66 5.75 26.60
C ASN A 221 -29.61 6.22 27.63
N ALA A 222 -28.37 5.77 27.49
CA ALA A 222 -27.25 6.11 28.37
C ALA A 222 -26.95 7.63 28.53
N TYR A 223 -27.44 8.46 27.61
CA TYR A 223 -27.26 9.92 27.64
C TYR A 223 -28.45 10.66 28.28
N GLY A 224 -29.44 9.93 28.81
CA GLY A 224 -30.64 10.51 29.40
C GLY A 224 -31.52 11.26 28.39
N VAL A 225 -31.40 10.94 27.09
CA VAL A 225 -32.27 11.51 26.06
C VAL A 225 -33.57 10.72 26.04
N ASP A 226 -34.65 11.37 26.49
CA ASP A 226 -36.02 10.84 26.52
C ASP A 226 -36.59 10.72 25.10
N HIS A 227 -36.18 9.69 24.37
CA HIS A 227 -37.04 9.17 23.30
C HIS A 227 -38.04 8.23 23.95
N CYS A 228 -39.11 8.78 24.56
CA CYS A 228 -40.20 8.03 25.22
C CYS A 228 -40.91 7.09 24.23
N ARG A 229 -40.23 6.01 23.87
CA ARG A 229 -40.77 4.91 23.11
C ARG A 229 -41.30 3.92 24.11
N PHE A 230 -42.62 3.71 24.07
CA PHE A 230 -43.28 2.74 24.92
C PHE A 230 -43.19 1.35 24.27
N LEU A 231 -42.77 0.38 25.07
CA LEU A 231 -42.67 -1.02 24.69
C LEU A 231 -43.79 -1.77 25.40
N ALA A 232 -44.73 -2.33 24.64
CA ALA A 232 -45.86 -3.08 25.20
C ALA A 232 -46.08 -4.44 24.52
N SER A 233 -45.38 -4.69 23.41
CA SER A 233 -45.52 -5.90 22.60
C SER A 233 -44.18 -6.46 22.17
N GLU A 234 -44.14 -7.75 21.84
CA GLU A 234 -42.95 -8.43 21.30
C GLU A 234 -42.38 -7.73 20.06
N ARG A 235 -43.24 -7.10 19.23
CA ARG A 235 -42.80 -6.29 18.09
C ARG A 235 -41.97 -5.08 18.53
N ASP A 236 -42.34 -4.42 19.62
CA ASP A 236 -41.63 -3.25 20.12
C ASP A 236 -40.26 -3.66 20.65
N PHE A 237 -40.18 -4.79 21.36
CA PHE A 237 -38.92 -5.39 21.81
C PHE A 237 -38.04 -5.85 20.63
N GLN A 238 -38.61 -6.41 19.56
CA GLN A 238 -37.85 -6.73 18.35
C GLN A 238 -37.26 -5.47 17.70
N GLN A 239 -38.03 -4.37 17.67
CA GLN A 239 -37.54 -3.10 17.16
C GLN A 239 -36.43 -2.51 18.03
N LEU A 240 -36.46 -2.70 19.35
CA LEU A 240 -35.36 -2.34 20.25
C LEU A 240 -34.11 -3.15 19.93
N ILE A 241 -34.21 -4.47 19.80
CA ILE A 241 -33.08 -5.34 19.42
C ILE A 241 -32.51 -4.96 18.04
N ASP A 242 -33.37 -4.65 17.07
CA ASP A 242 -32.93 -4.19 15.75
C ASP A 242 -32.25 -2.81 15.81
N THR A 243 -32.66 -1.95 16.74
CA THR A 243 -32.01 -0.64 16.98
C THR A 243 -30.62 -0.85 17.59
N VAL A 244 -30.52 -1.76 18.58
CA VAL A 244 -29.27 -2.24 19.18
C VAL A 244 -28.30 -2.74 18.12
N ARG A 245 -28.76 -3.63 17.23
CA ARG A 245 -27.94 -4.15 16.13
C ARG A 245 -27.45 -3.08 15.15
N ARG A 246 -28.22 -2.01 14.93
CA ARG A 246 -27.87 -0.95 13.97
C ARG A 246 -26.96 0.12 14.56
N GLY A 247 -26.72 0.11 15.87
CA GLY A 247 -25.96 1.17 16.56
C GLY A 247 -26.60 2.55 16.42
N GLN A 248 -27.91 2.63 16.15
CA GLN A 248 -28.62 3.90 16.00
C GLN A 248 -29.03 4.41 17.39
N ASP A 249 -28.49 5.55 17.83
CA ASP A 249 -28.79 6.24 19.11
C ASP A 249 -28.36 5.51 20.41
N ILE A 250 -27.16 4.91 20.45
CA ILE A 250 -26.67 4.14 21.62
C ILE A 250 -25.44 4.78 22.27
N GLY A 251 -25.34 4.59 23.60
CA GLY A 251 -24.16 4.83 24.45
C GLY A 251 -22.93 3.99 24.06
N PRO A 252 -21.91 3.88 24.94
CA PRO A 252 -20.60 3.33 24.57
C PRO A 252 -20.69 1.94 23.94
N VAL A 253 -19.94 1.73 22.86
CA VAL A 253 -19.82 0.44 22.16
C VAL A 253 -19.43 -0.66 23.17
N PRO A 254 -19.99 -1.89 23.10
CA PRO A 254 -19.63 -2.96 24.02
C PRO A 254 -18.12 -3.20 24.02
N PRO A 255 -17.48 -3.40 25.20
CA PRO A 255 -16.05 -3.63 25.30
C PRO A 255 -15.56 -4.75 24.39
N GLY A 256 -14.66 -4.44 23.48
CA GLY A 256 -14.12 -5.33 22.47
C GLY A 256 -14.93 -5.44 21.18
N CYS A 257 -16.06 -4.76 21.05
CA CYS A 257 -16.79 -4.61 19.79
C CYS A 257 -16.51 -3.24 19.15
N GLU A 258 -15.66 -2.42 19.78
CA GLU A 258 -15.16 -1.21 19.14
C GLU A 258 -14.53 -1.64 17.81
N ALA A 259 -14.99 -1.02 16.72
CA ALA A 259 -14.08 -0.86 15.61
C ALA A 259 -12.80 -0.27 16.22
N PRO A 260 -11.60 -0.77 15.86
CA PRO A 260 -10.39 0.01 16.18
C PRO A 260 -10.71 1.45 15.79
N ASP A 261 -10.49 2.39 16.72
CA ASP A 261 -10.84 3.80 16.55
C ASP A 261 -10.62 4.19 15.09
N GLU A 262 -11.61 4.85 14.44
CA GLU A 262 -11.37 5.48 13.11
C GLU A 262 -9.99 6.11 13.16
N PRO A 263 -9.08 5.65 12.28
CA PRO A 263 -7.75 5.21 12.69
C PRO A 263 -7.18 6.20 13.72
N VAL A 264 -6.88 5.73 14.93
CA VAL A 264 -5.74 6.30 15.66
C VAL A 264 -4.57 6.09 14.70
N GLU A 265 -4.38 7.10 13.86
CA GLU A 265 -3.34 7.29 12.87
C GLU A 265 -2.66 5.96 12.51
N ASP A 266 -3.18 5.27 11.50
CA ASP A 266 -2.39 4.28 10.76
C ASP A 266 -1.28 5.07 10.05
N ASP A 267 -0.32 5.52 10.85
CA ASP A 267 0.85 6.29 10.44
C ASP A 267 1.76 5.42 9.57
N SER A 268 1.45 4.14 9.36
CA SER A 268 2.24 3.30 8.47
C SER A 268 2.28 3.86 7.05
N ASP A 269 1.19 4.46 6.55
CA ASP A 269 1.18 5.16 5.26
C ASP A 269 2.04 6.43 5.30
N ILE A 270 2.03 7.17 6.41
CA ILE A 270 2.86 8.37 6.61
C ILE A 270 4.34 8.00 6.72
N ASP A 271 4.66 6.95 7.46
CA ASP A 271 6.00 6.39 7.62
C ASP A 271 6.53 5.83 6.30
N ALA A 272 5.70 5.16 5.51
CA ALA A 272 6.03 4.72 4.17
C ALA A 272 6.34 5.92 3.25
N MET A 273 5.49 6.95 3.27
CA MET A 273 5.75 8.20 2.54
C MET A 273 7.05 8.87 2.97
N HIS A 274 7.32 8.94 4.28
CA HIS A 274 8.57 9.49 4.81
C HIS A 274 9.77 8.66 4.37
N ALA A 275 9.70 7.34 4.41
CA ALA A 275 10.78 6.47 3.96
C ALA A 275 11.09 6.65 2.46
N CYS A 276 10.05 6.76 1.61
CA CYS A 276 10.21 7.08 0.19
C CYS A 276 10.91 8.42 -0.01
N TYR A 277 10.47 9.45 0.71
CA TYR A 277 11.05 10.78 0.64
C TYR A 277 12.51 10.81 1.12
N GLU A 278 12.83 10.15 2.24
CA GLU A 278 14.21 10.07 2.75
C GLU A 278 15.13 9.34 1.77
N ALA A 279 14.67 8.22 1.20
CA ALA A 279 15.41 7.47 0.19
C ALA A 279 15.64 8.31 -1.08
N GLN A 280 14.62 9.05 -1.54
CA GLN A 280 14.76 9.97 -2.66
C GLN A 280 15.79 11.07 -2.35
N MET A 281 15.70 11.73 -1.21
CA MET A 281 16.62 12.81 -0.83
C MET A 281 18.06 12.31 -0.71
N ALA A 282 18.26 11.10 -0.17
CA ALA A 282 19.57 10.45 -0.13
C ALA A 282 20.14 10.18 -1.53
N LEU A 283 19.31 9.65 -2.44
CA LEU A 283 19.68 9.41 -3.84
C LEU A 283 20.07 10.71 -4.55
N LEU A 284 19.24 11.75 -4.46
CA LEU A 284 19.48 13.04 -5.10
C LEU A 284 20.77 13.68 -4.58
N ALA A 285 20.99 13.66 -3.26
CA ALA A 285 22.21 14.17 -2.65
C ALA A 285 23.46 13.42 -3.12
N ARG A 286 23.39 12.09 -3.18
CA ARG A 286 24.51 11.23 -3.65
C ARG A 286 24.85 11.48 -5.11
N LEU A 287 23.85 11.74 -5.94
CA LEU A 287 24.01 12.01 -7.37
C LEU A 287 24.26 13.50 -7.69
N GLY A 288 24.19 14.39 -6.70
CA GLY A 288 24.36 15.83 -6.90
C GLY A 288 23.21 16.49 -7.68
N ILE A 289 22.04 15.85 -7.73
CA ILE A 289 20.84 16.37 -8.38
C ILE A 289 20.15 17.32 -7.40
N ARG A 290 19.77 18.52 -7.86
CA ARG A 290 19.05 19.48 -7.02
C ARG A 290 17.60 19.04 -6.90
N ALA A 291 17.14 18.81 -5.68
CA ALA A 291 15.72 18.83 -5.36
C ALA A 291 15.28 20.30 -5.45
N ASP A 292 14.79 20.76 -6.60
CA ASP A 292 14.34 22.14 -6.71
C ASP A 292 13.16 22.37 -5.72
N ALA A 293 13.26 23.46 -4.95
CA ALA A 293 12.25 23.96 -4.03
C ALA A 293 10.94 24.30 -4.77
N PRO A 294 9.77 24.27 -4.10
CA PRO A 294 8.46 24.42 -4.76
C PRO A 294 8.38 25.71 -5.58
N ALA A 295 7.66 25.64 -6.70
CA ALA A 295 7.22 26.78 -7.49
C ALA A 295 6.25 27.68 -6.68
N LEU A 296 6.79 28.42 -5.71
CA LEU A 296 6.15 29.55 -5.03
C LEU A 296 7.12 30.73 -5.04
N ALA A 297 7.44 31.19 -6.25
CA ALA A 297 8.02 32.51 -6.49
C ALA A 297 7.40 33.10 -7.77
N ALA A 298 6.08 33.27 -7.75
CA ALA A 298 5.42 34.30 -8.55
C ALA A 298 5.01 35.40 -7.57
N GLY A 299 5.94 36.33 -7.34
CA GLY A 299 5.63 37.67 -6.86
C GLY A 299 5.29 38.59 -8.03
#